data_AF-A0A6F9BNY5-F1
#
_entry.id   AF-A0A6F9BNY5-F1
#
_cell.length_a   1.000
_cell.length_b   1.000
_cell.length_c   1.000
_cell.angle_alpha   90.00
_cell.angle_beta   90.00
_cell.angle_gamma   90.00
#
_symmetry.space_group_name_H-M   'P 1'
#
loop_
_entity.id
_entity.type
_entity.pdbx_description
1 polymer ?
#
loop_
_entity_poly.entity_id
_entity_poly.type
_entity_poly.pdbx_seq_one_letter_code
_entity_poly.pdbx_strand_id
1 'polypeptide(L)'
;MLNLALIGFTCLQFGSDYNWRQVTTGLNQANTRGRPAADTIDPPKPPKVLRTGVSDEVRTDQIEHWPVKCETRGRCKVCQKNVTNTLCQKCDVRLCFTFERNCYKLYHMP
;
A
#
# COMPACT_ATOMS: atom_id res chain seq x y z
N MET A 1 -28.62 7.29 33.26
CA MET A 1 -27.48 6.42 32.89
C MET A 1 -27.16 6.70 31.43
N LEU A 2 -26.04 7.38 31.17
CA LEU A 2 -25.63 7.81 29.83
C LEU A 2 -25.18 6.58 29.02
N ASN A 3 -25.86 6.32 27.90
CA ASN A 3 -25.48 5.28 26.96
C ASN A 3 -24.63 5.94 25.86
N LEU A 4 -23.30 5.88 26.00
CA LEU A 4 -22.36 6.25 24.94
C LEU A 4 -22.25 5.07 23.96
N ALA A 5 -22.92 5.18 22.83
CA ALA A 5 -22.69 4.31 21.68
C ALA A 5 -21.29 4.62 21.11
N LEU A 6 -20.33 3.73 21.36
CA LEU A 6 -19.03 3.73 20.71
C LEU A 6 -19.24 3.29 19.26
N ILE A 7 -19.16 4.24 18.32
CA ILE A 7 -19.05 3.93 16.89
C ILE A 7 -17.59 3.51 16.64
N GLY A 8 -17.33 2.22 16.82
CA GLY A 8 -16.08 1.60 16.40
C GLY A 8 -16.03 1.50 14.88
N PHE A 9 -15.37 2.46 14.21
CA PHE A 9 -15.00 2.33 12.81
C PHE A 9 -13.79 1.39 12.71
N THR A 10 -14.09 0.09 12.69
CA THR A 10 -13.13 -0.94 12.34
C THR A 10 -12.62 -0.69 10.92
N CYS A 11 -11.30 -0.75 10.75
CA CYS A 11 -10.66 -0.90 9.46
C CYS A 11 -11.20 -2.22 8.87
N LEU A 12 -12.16 -2.12 7.95
CA LEU A 12 -12.88 -3.27 7.40
C LEU A 12 -11.88 -4.32 6.87
N GLN A 13 -11.94 -5.48 7.53
CA GLN A 13 -11.23 -6.70 7.20
C GLN A 13 -11.77 -7.23 5.88
N PHE A 14 -10.96 -7.16 4.82
CA PHE A 14 -11.11 -8.08 3.70
C PHE A 14 -10.35 -9.37 4.07
N GLY A 15 -11.11 -10.39 4.45
CA GLY A 15 -10.61 -11.74 4.65
C GLY A 15 -10.06 -12.34 3.35
N SER A 16 -8.95 -13.05 3.46
CA SER A 16 -8.43 -13.93 2.43
C SER A 16 -7.88 -15.16 3.13
N ASP A 17 -8.54 -16.28 2.94
CA ASP A 17 -8.21 -17.58 3.52
C ASP A 17 -6.79 -18.02 3.11
N TYR A 18 -5.86 -18.02 4.06
CA TYR A 18 -4.52 -18.58 3.85
C TYR A 18 -4.57 -20.11 4.02
N ASN A 19 -4.67 -20.81 2.89
CA ASN A 19 -4.45 -22.25 2.79
C ASN A 19 -2.95 -22.55 2.83
N TRP A 20 -2.45 -23.13 3.93
CA TRP A 20 -1.07 -23.56 4.08
C TRP A 20 -0.90 -25.01 3.55
N ARG A 21 -0.78 -25.17 2.23
CA ARG A 21 -0.37 -26.48 1.68
C ARG A 21 1.15 -26.64 1.81
N GLN A 22 1.58 -27.72 2.47
CA GLN A 22 2.97 -28.15 2.54
C GLN A 22 3.47 -28.54 1.14
N VAL A 23 4.61 -27.97 0.72
CA VAL A 23 5.30 -28.33 -0.53
C VAL A 23 6.57 -29.09 -0.16
N THR A 24 6.57 -30.39 -0.41
CA THR A 24 7.79 -31.19 -0.52
C THR A 24 8.25 -31.14 -1.98
N THR A 25 9.41 -30.53 -2.24
CA THR A 25 10.09 -30.72 -3.52
C THR A 25 11.59 -30.84 -3.29
N GLY A 26 12.11 -32.04 -3.56
CA GLY A 26 13.53 -32.33 -3.59
C GLY A 26 14.25 -31.43 -4.58
N LEU A 27 15.41 -30.92 -4.16
CA LEU A 27 16.34 -30.22 -5.02
C LEU A 27 17.01 -31.23 -5.94
N ASN A 28 16.64 -31.24 -7.21
CA ASN A 28 17.48 -31.75 -8.27
C ASN A 28 17.78 -30.64 -9.28
N GLN A 29 19.02 -30.69 -9.74
CA GLN A 29 19.84 -29.56 -10.14
C GLN A 29 19.57 -29.05 -11.56
N ALA A 30 20.10 -27.83 -11.76
CA ALA A 30 20.47 -27.19 -13.01
C ALA A 30 19.33 -26.77 -13.96
N ASN A 31 19.10 -25.44 -14.09
CA ASN A 31 19.25 -24.81 -15.41
C ASN A 31 19.44 -23.28 -15.35
N THR A 32 20.18 -22.82 -16.34
CA THR A 32 20.64 -21.49 -16.76
C THR A 32 19.81 -20.25 -16.41
N ARG A 33 20.51 -19.16 -16.04
CA ARG A 33 19.98 -17.79 -16.08
C ARG A 33 19.70 -17.40 -17.53
N GLY A 34 18.43 -17.27 -17.87
CA GLY A 34 17.95 -16.80 -19.17
C GLY A 34 16.64 -17.50 -19.52
N ARG A 35 15.53 -16.76 -19.54
CA ARG A 35 14.27 -17.25 -20.11
C ARG A 35 14.51 -17.40 -21.62
N PRO A 36 14.50 -18.61 -22.20
CA PRO A 36 14.60 -18.74 -23.65
C PRO A 36 13.41 -18.01 -24.28
N ALA A 37 13.70 -17.15 -25.25
CA ALA A 37 12.70 -16.47 -26.06
C ALA A 37 12.08 -17.51 -27.01
N ALA A 38 11.06 -18.21 -26.53
CA ALA A 38 10.10 -18.83 -27.43
C ALA A 38 9.21 -17.70 -27.94
N ASP A 39 9.17 -17.50 -29.25
CA ASP A 39 8.24 -16.63 -29.96
C ASP A 39 6.82 -17.02 -29.57
N THR A 40 6.33 -16.39 -28.51
CA THR A 40 4.97 -16.53 -28.04
C THR A 40 4.30 -15.23 -28.45
N ILE A 41 3.28 -15.32 -29.30
CA ILE A 41 2.40 -14.19 -29.59
C ILE A 41 1.84 -13.74 -28.24
N ASP A 42 2.39 -12.65 -27.70
CA ASP A 42 1.99 -12.14 -26.39
C ASP A 42 0.48 -11.80 -26.45
N PRO A 43 -0.35 -12.33 -25.53
CA PRO A 43 -1.72 -11.88 -25.43
C PRO A 43 -1.75 -10.37 -25.21
N PRO A 44 -2.74 -9.64 -25.76
CA PRO A 44 -2.81 -8.20 -25.63
C PRO A 44 -2.74 -7.83 -24.16
N LYS A 45 -1.74 -7.01 -23.80
CA LYS A 45 -1.50 -6.56 -22.43
C LYS A 45 -2.82 -6.00 -21.89
N PRO A 46 -3.31 -6.45 -20.72
CA PRO A 46 -4.55 -5.92 -20.16
C PRO A 46 -4.43 -4.40 -20.02
N PRO A 47 -5.52 -3.64 -20.25
CA PRO A 47 -5.51 -2.20 -20.10
C PRO A 47 -4.93 -1.82 -18.73
N LYS A 48 -3.95 -0.92 -18.72
CA LYS A 48 -3.45 -0.39 -17.45
C LYS A 48 -4.60 0.35 -16.77
N VAL A 49 -5.09 -0.19 -15.66
CA VAL A 49 -6.07 0.52 -14.82
C VAL A 49 -5.40 1.80 -14.34
N LEU A 50 -5.89 2.94 -14.84
CA LEU A 50 -5.45 4.24 -14.36
C LEU A 50 -6.04 4.41 -12.96
N ARG A 51 -5.22 4.27 -11.92
CA ARG A 51 -5.62 4.66 -10.57
C ARG A 51 -5.69 6.17 -10.55
N THR A 52 -6.90 6.75 -10.59
CA THR A 52 -7.09 8.17 -10.32
C THR A 52 -6.58 8.44 -8.92
N GLY A 53 -5.47 9.19 -8.82
CA GLY A 53 -4.95 9.63 -7.53
C GLY A 53 -5.92 10.59 -6.86
N VAL A 54 -5.70 10.84 -5.57
CA VAL A 54 -6.38 11.94 -4.85
C VAL A 54 -6.09 13.26 -5.57
N SER A 55 -7.12 14.11 -5.73
CA SER A 55 -6.95 15.42 -6.37
C SER A 55 -6.00 16.31 -5.57
N ASP A 56 -5.28 17.19 -6.25
CA ASP A 56 -4.34 18.10 -5.59
C ASP A 56 -5.06 19.04 -4.61
N GLU A 57 -6.29 19.46 -4.93
CA GLU A 57 -7.12 20.28 -4.04
C GLU A 57 -7.32 19.60 -2.68
N VAL A 58 -7.69 18.31 -2.66
CA VAL A 58 -7.88 17.53 -1.42
C VAL A 58 -6.55 17.27 -0.72
N ARG A 59 -5.47 17.10 -1.48
CA ARG A 59 -4.14 16.86 -0.91
C ARG A 59 -3.63 18.08 -0.14
N THR A 60 -3.88 19.29 -0.63
CA THR A 60 -3.34 20.54 -0.06
C THR A 60 -4.36 21.39 0.68
N ASP A 61 -5.58 20.87 0.93
CA ASP A 61 -6.66 21.61 1.59
C ASP A 61 -6.39 21.96 3.08
N GLN A 62 -5.24 21.55 3.63
CA GLN A 62 -4.79 21.81 5.01
C GLN A 62 -5.77 21.40 6.11
N ILE A 63 -6.85 20.69 5.77
CA ILE A 63 -7.93 20.32 6.68
C ILE A 63 -8.02 18.80 6.73
N GLU A 64 -8.05 18.25 7.95
CA GLU A 64 -8.43 16.85 8.21
C GLU A 64 -7.50 15.77 7.61
N HIS A 65 -6.18 15.99 7.66
CA HIS A 65 -5.20 14.95 7.34
C HIS A 65 -4.67 14.31 8.62
N TRP A 66 -5.38 13.34 9.18
CA TRP A 66 -4.96 12.62 10.38
C TRP A 66 -4.00 11.45 10.08
N PRO A 67 -2.84 11.35 10.77
CA PRO A 67 -1.95 10.21 10.64
C PRO A 67 -2.50 9.01 11.42
N VAL A 68 -2.85 7.95 10.70
CA VAL A 68 -3.35 6.69 11.27
C VAL A 68 -2.30 5.59 11.14
N LYS A 69 -2.22 4.71 12.13
CA LYS A 69 -1.38 3.52 12.07
C LYS A 69 -2.14 2.38 11.40
N CYS A 70 -1.57 1.84 10.33
CA CYS A 70 -2.06 0.66 9.64
C CYS A 70 -1.25 -0.57 10.10
N GLU A 71 -1.90 -1.73 10.15
CA GLU A 71 -1.24 -3.01 10.43
C GLU A 71 -0.23 -3.38 9.32
N THR A 72 -0.57 -3.06 8.07
CA THR A 72 0.30 -3.33 6.92
C THR A 72 1.33 -2.24 6.71
N ARG A 73 2.59 -2.66 6.54
CA ARG A 73 3.69 -1.77 6.16
C ARG A 73 3.74 -1.61 4.64
N GLY A 74 3.99 -0.39 4.17
CA GLY A 74 4.14 -0.12 2.73
C GLY A 74 5.09 1.02 2.43
N ARG A 75 5.47 1.18 1.16
CA ARG A 75 6.43 2.22 0.74
C ARG A 75 5.81 3.61 0.87
N CYS A 76 6.62 4.55 1.35
CA CYS A 76 6.25 5.96 1.40
C CYS A 76 6.11 6.54 -0.01
N LYS A 77 5.02 7.27 -0.28
CA LYS A 77 4.76 7.90 -1.59
C LYS A 77 5.81 8.96 -1.96
N VAL A 78 6.32 9.69 -0.97
CA VAL A 78 7.27 10.81 -1.17
C VAL A 78 8.69 10.30 -1.37
N CYS A 79 9.26 9.60 -0.39
CA CYS A 79 10.66 9.19 -0.48
C CYS A 79 10.88 7.87 -1.24
N GLN A 80 9.85 7.04 -1.40
CA GLN A 80 9.85 5.74 -2.10
C GLN A 80 10.85 4.68 -1.62
N LYS A 81 11.77 5.05 -0.72
CA LYS A 81 12.83 4.19 -0.16
C LYS A 81 12.38 3.49 1.13
N ASN A 82 11.71 4.24 2.00
CA ASN A 82 11.36 3.76 3.33
C ASN A 82 9.99 3.10 3.35
N VAL A 83 9.85 2.13 4.26
CA VAL A 83 8.58 1.45 4.54
C VAL A 83 7.99 2.00 5.84
N THR A 84 6.78 2.53 5.75
CA THR A 84 6.03 3.16 6.84
C THR A 84 4.73 2.40 7.09
N ASN A 85 4.25 2.46 8.33
CA ASN A 85 2.91 2.02 8.71
C ASN A 85 1.97 3.20 8.97
N THR A 86 2.44 4.44 8.79
CA THR A 86 1.61 5.62 8.91
C THR A 86 0.92 5.92 7.57
N LEU A 87 -0.38 6.15 7.64
CA LEU A 87 -1.25 6.44 6.51
C LEU A 87 -2.03 7.74 6.80
N CYS A 88 -2.25 8.57 5.79
CA CYS A 88 -3.19 9.69 5.89
C CYS A 88 -4.63 9.16 5.73
N GLN A 89 -5.50 9.39 6.72
CA GLN A 89 -6.88 8.89 6.69
C GLN A 89 -7.68 9.39 5.48
N LYS A 90 -7.45 10.64 5.08
CA LYS A 90 -8.20 11.31 4.01
C LYS A 90 -7.66 11.00 2.62
N CYS A 91 -6.33 11.00 2.48
CA CYS A 91 -5.68 10.75 1.19
C CYS A 91 -5.41 9.26 0.89
N ASP A 92 -5.58 8.37 1.87
CA ASP A 92 -5.26 6.94 1.78
C ASP A 92 -3.82 6.66 1.25
N VAL A 93 -2.88 7.54 1.60
CA VAL A 93 -1.46 7.42 1.21
C VAL A 93 -0.58 7.11 2.39
N ARG A 94 0.41 6.24 2.17
CA ARG A 94 1.45 5.92 3.16
C ARG A 94 2.56 6.96 3.12
N LEU A 95 2.83 7.57 4.26
CA LEU A 95 3.79 8.66 4.41
C LEU A 95 4.68 8.45 5.64
N CYS A 96 5.94 8.84 5.55
CA CYS A 96 6.83 8.79 6.71
C CYS A 96 6.44 9.89 7.71
N PHE A 97 6.25 9.49 8.95
CA PHE A 97 6.05 10.38 10.09
C PHE A 97 6.96 9.91 11.23
N THR A 98 8.20 10.41 11.20
CA THR A 98 9.30 10.05 12.12
C THR A 98 10.03 11.31 12.55
N PHE A 99 10.83 11.24 13.61
CA PHE A 99 11.57 12.42 14.11
C PHE A 99 12.50 13.03 13.06
N GLU A 100 13.27 12.20 12.35
CA GLU A 100 14.22 12.65 11.32
C GLU A 100 13.54 13.09 10.01
N ARG A 101 12.35 12.56 9.72
CA ARG A 101 11.70 12.72 8.42
C ARG A 101 10.20 12.86 8.55
N ASN A 102 9.70 13.96 8.01
CA ASN A 102 8.29 14.29 7.99
C ASN A 102 7.78 14.41 6.54
N CYS A 103 7.73 13.27 5.83
CA CYS A 103 7.11 13.20 4.50
C CYS A 103 5.61 13.50 4.56
N TYR A 104 4.99 13.34 5.73
CA TYR A 104 3.60 13.69 5.95
C TYR A 104 3.35 15.18 5.70
N LYS A 105 4.16 16.05 6.30
CA LYS A 105 4.09 17.50 6.09
C LYS A 105 4.39 17.88 4.64
N LEU A 106 5.44 17.29 4.05
CA LEU A 106 5.87 17.58 2.67
C LEU A 106 4.82 17.21 1.62
N TYR A 107 4.00 16.19 1.87
CA TYR A 107 2.98 15.77 0.91
C TYR A 107 1.73 16.68 0.91
N HIS A 108 1.37 17.24 2.07
CA HIS A 108 0.16 18.06 2.22
C HIS A 108 0.44 19.57 2.18
N MET A 109 1.72 19.99 2.24
CA MET A 109 2.08 21.36 1.95
C MET A 109 2.04 21.62 0.43
N PRO A 110 1.51 22.78 -0.02
CA PRO A 110 1.63 23.23 -1.39
C PRO A 110 3.07 23.57 -1.78
#